data_AF-A0A8T2JXG0-F1
#
_entry.id   AF-A0A8T2JXG0-F1
#
_cell.length_a   1.000
_cell.length_b   1.000
_cell.length_c   1.000
_cell.angle_alpha   90.00
_cell.angle_beta   90.00
_cell.angle_gamma   90.00
#
_symmetry.space_group_name_H-M   'P 1'
#
loop_
_entity.id
_entity.type
_entity.pdbx_description
1 polymer ?
#
loop_
_entity_poly.entity_id
_entity_poly.type
_entity_poly.pdbx_seq_one_letter_code
_entity_poly.pdbx_strand_id
1 'polypeptide(L)'
;MAAPLRILWTAAIRRTVLCKVPVKSLSLRSCQLTTLSDSFDANSRYKDQPWEYMNSEEYLQLYGQKSVWTDYRRNHKGSIPPQKTRKTCKRGEKICGNPCPICRDPKLSLDYRNVKLLQQFICPYTGIVYDPTMTGVCMKQQKVLMKAIMEAKDHGYLSLYIPHIELPYEEYLNTHGAVSRTLPPKTGSWYPWYDWQEPKLQDVSRIQKLYKPYLKEMQKSQ
;
A
#
# COMPACT_ATOMS: atom_id res chain seq x y z
N MET A 1 -6.91 114.34 30.23
CA MET A 1 -5.71 114.29 29.37
C MET A 1 -5.41 112.84 29.06
N ALA A 2 -5.18 112.54 27.77
CA ALA A 2 -4.58 111.35 27.16
C ALA A 2 -5.24 109.96 27.31
N ALA A 3 -5.38 109.30 26.15
CA ALA A 3 -5.87 107.95 25.89
C ALA A 3 -4.70 106.91 25.88
N PRO A 4 -4.80 105.74 25.23
CA PRO A 4 -5.45 104.48 25.63
C PRO A 4 -4.45 103.29 25.60
N LEU A 5 -4.90 102.02 25.78
CA LEU A 5 -4.60 100.87 24.89
C LEU A 5 -5.23 99.55 25.39
N ARG A 6 -5.67 98.77 24.41
CA ARG A 6 -6.25 97.41 24.49
C ARG A 6 -5.18 96.36 24.86
N ILE A 7 -5.58 95.19 25.38
CA ILE A 7 -5.43 93.86 24.73
C ILE A 7 -5.61 92.68 25.72
N LEU A 8 -6.57 91.83 25.32
CA LEU A 8 -6.68 90.36 25.36
C LEU A 8 -6.68 89.54 26.67
N TRP A 9 -7.75 88.73 26.75
CA TRP A 9 -7.99 87.60 27.63
C TRP A 9 -6.99 86.45 27.45
N THR A 10 -6.69 85.75 28.55
CA THR A 10 -6.61 84.29 28.56
C THR A 10 -7.06 83.75 29.93
N ALA A 11 -7.97 82.77 29.92
CA ALA A 11 -8.43 82.04 31.10
C ALA A 11 -7.60 80.75 31.24
N ALA A 12 -7.07 80.51 32.44
CA ALA A 12 -6.26 79.34 32.77
C ALA A 12 -7.14 78.14 33.17
N ILE A 13 -6.97 77.02 32.47
CA ILE A 13 -7.63 75.74 32.75
C ILE A 13 -6.72 74.87 33.61
N ARG A 14 -7.26 74.36 34.73
CA ARG A 14 -6.61 73.42 35.64
C ARG A 14 -6.46 72.04 34.99
N ARG A 15 -5.28 71.45 35.10
CA ARG A 15 -4.97 70.05 34.76
C ARG A 15 -5.65 69.11 35.76
N THR A 16 -6.43 68.17 35.23
CA THR A 16 -6.73 66.90 35.90
C THR A 16 -6.36 65.76 34.95
N VAL A 17 -5.53 64.85 35.46
CA VAL A 17 -5.00 63.69 34.75
C VAL A 17 -6.10 62.65 34.61
N LEU A 18 -6.43 62.28 33.37
CA LEU A 18 -7.27 61.12 33.06
C LEU A 18 -6.40 60.07 32.38
N CYS A 19 -6.16 58.96 33.07
CA CYS A 19 -5.57 57.76 32.49
C CYS A 19 -6.54 57.19 31.45
N LYS A 20 -6.19 57.27 30.16
CA LYS A 20 -6.94 56.62 29.08
C LYS A 20 -6.61 55.12 29.07
N VAL A 21 -7.57 54.29 29.47
CA VAL A 21 -7.61 52.89 29.04
C VAL A 21 -8.18 52.88 27.61
N PRO A 22 -7.54 52.23 26.63
CA PRO A 22 -8.09 52.15 25.29
C PRO A 22 -9.27 51.17 25.27
N VAL A 23 -10.49 51.68 25.37
CA VAL A 23 -11.69 50.93 24.97
C VAL A 23 -11.69 50.94 23.44
N LYS A 24 -11.28 49.83 22.83
CA LYS A 24 -11.52 49.61 21.40
C LYS A 24 -13.03 49.52 21.22
N SER A 25 -13.61 50.52 20.56
CA SER A 25 -14.97 50.51 20.07
C SER A 25 -15.18 49.26 19.21
N LEU A 26 -16.07 48.37 19.62
CA LEU A 26 -16.60 47.34 18.75
C LEU A 26 -17.37 48.04 17.63
N SER A 27 -16.71 48.14 16.48
CA SER A 27 -17.40 48.43 15.22
C SER A 27 -18.31 47.25 14.94
N LEU A 28 -19.62 47.47 15.04
CA LEU A 28 -20.61 46.62 14.40
C LEU A 28 -20.40 46.74 12.89
N ARG A 29 -19.46 45.94 12.37
CA ARG A 29 -19.32 45.67 10.95
C ARG A 29 -20.17 44.44 10.66
N SER A 30 -21.11 44.64 9.75
CA SER A 30 -21.94 43.61 9.16
C SER A 30 -21.11 42.40 8.75
N CYS A 31 -21.69 41.24 9.04
CA CYS A 31 -21.44 39.93 8.47
C CYS A 31 -20.49 39.91 7.28
N GLN A 32 -19.24 39.52 7.53
CA GLN A 32 -18.59 38.56 6.65
C GLN A 32 -18.28 37.35 7.51
N LEU A 33 -19.26 36.46 7.58
CA LEU A 33 -19.02 35.06 7.91
C LEU A 33 -18.12 34.55 6.77
N THR A 34 -16.81 34.75 6.91
CA THR A 34 -15.85 34.11 6.04
C THR A 34 -15.99 32.63 6.32
N THR A 35 -16.67 31.96 5.41
CA THR A 35 -16.73 30.51 5.29
C THR A 35 -15.30 30.00 5.14
N LEU A 36 -14.61 29.81 6.27
CA LEU A 36 -13.52 28.85 6.36
C LEU A 36 -14.15 27.48 6.61
N SER A 37 -15.00 27.08 5.67
CA SER A 37 -15.08 25.68 5.28
C SER A 37 -13.76 25.38 4.59
N ASP A 38 -12.69 25.27 5.39
CA ASP A 38 -11.64 24.34 5.03
C ASP A 38 -12.37 23.03 4.80
N SER A 39 -12.43 22.63 3.52
CA SER A 39 -12.82 21.29 3.14
C SER A 39 -11.77 20.37 3.75
N PHE A 40 -11.90 20.07 5.05
CA PHE A 40 -11.29 18.90 5.66
C PHE A 40 -11.69 17.77 4.75
N ASP A 41 -10.73 17.29 3.98
CA ASP A 41 -10.93 16.34 2.91
C ASP A 41 -11.57 15.12 3.57
N ALA A 42 -12.91 14.98 3.49
CA ALA A 42 -13.65 14.01 4.29
C ALA A 42 -13.23 12.55 3.95
N ASN A 43 -12.55 12.39 2.82
CA ASN A 43 -11.90 11.16 2.40
C ASN A 43 -10.56 10.88 3.10
N SER A 44 -9.87 11.90 3.64
CA SER A 44 -8.59 11.74 4.34
C SER A 44 -8.74 11.02 5.68
N ARG A 45 -9.88 11.21 6.37
CA ARG A 45 -10.11 10.69 7.73
C ARG A 45 -9.88 9.19 7.87
N TYR A 46 -10.27 8.41 6.86
CA TYR A 46 -10.24 6.93 6.93
C TYR A 46 -9.14 6.31 6.04
N LYS A 47 -8.20 7.09 5.50
CA LYS A 47 -7.14 6.54 4.63
C LYS A 47 -6.19 5.62 5.39
N ASP A 48 -5.79 6.04 6.60
CA ASP A 48 -4.80 5.31 7.39
C ASP A 48 -5.44 4.19 8.22
N GLN A 49 -6.66 4.42 8.71
CA GLN A 49 -7.44 3.46 9.50
C GLN A 49 -8.81 3.19 8.88
N PRO A 50 -8.84 2.42 7.79
CA PRO A 50 -10.07 2.22 7.03
C PRO A 50 -11.11 1.32 7.72
N TRP A 51 -10.73 0.58 8.77
CA TRP A 51 -11.66 -0.20 9.59
C TRP A 51 -12.54 0.68 10.49
N GLU A 52 -12.15 1.92 10.77
CA GLU A 52 -12.97 2.85 11.56
C GLU A 52 -14.27 3.21 10.85
N TYR A 53 -14.22 3.37 9.53
CA TYR A 53 -15.41 3.67 8.73
C TYR A 53 -16.49 2.59 8.89
N MET A 54 -16.11 1.32 8.98
CA MET A 54 -17.05 0.21 9.19
C MET A 54 -17.77 0.25 10.53
N ASN A 55 -17.17 0.90 11.53
CA ASN A 55 -17.76 1.07 12.86
C ASN A 55 -18.50 2.42 13.01
N SER A 56 -18.40 3.29 12.00
CA SER A 56 -19.01 4.61 12.04
C SER A 56 -20.53 4.54 11.88
N GLU A 57 -21.22 5.51 12.49
CA GLU A 57 -22.67 5.68 12.31
C GLU A 57 -23.05 5.96 10.85
N GLU A 58 -22.18 6.64 10.09
CA GLU A 58 -22.37 6.96 8.67
C GLU A 58 -22.56 5.67 7.85
N TYR A 59 -21.72 4.67 8.10
CA TYR A 59 -21.81 3.38 7.42
C TYR A 59 -23.10 2.63 7.77
N LEU A 60 -23.47 2.62 9.05
CA LEU A 60 -24.69 1.96 9.52
C LEU A 60 -25.96 2.60 8.97
N GLN A 61 -25.99 3.93 8.81
CA GLN A 61 -27.12 4.61 8.19
C GLN A 61 -27.25 4.32 6.70
N LEU A 62 -26.12 4.23 5.97
CA LEU A 62 -26.11 4.02 4.52
C LEU A 62 -26.34 2.57 4.11
N TYR A 63 -25.70 1.62 4.80
CA TYR A 63 -25.68 0.19 4.43
C TYR A 63 -26.50 -0.68 5.41
N GLY A 64 -26.61 -0.25 6.66
CA GLY A 64 -27.19 -1.04 7.73
C GLY A 64 -26.45 -2.36 7.93
N GLN A 65 -27.22 -3.44 8.03
CA GLN A 65 -26.71 -4.80 8.23
C GLN A 65 -26.44 -5.55 6.91
N LYS A 66 -26.78 -4.94 5.76
CA LYS A 66 -26.59 -5.56 4.45
C LYS A 66 -25.13 -5.47 4.01
N SER A 67 -24.74 -6.33 3.07
CA SER A 67 -23.41 -6.22 2.45
C SER A 67 -23.35 -5.01 1.52
N VAL A 68 -22.15 -4.46 1.33
CA VAL A 68 -21.91 -3.26 0.50
C VAL A 68 -22.45 -3.40 -0.93
N TRP A 69 -22.43 -4.61 -1.48
CA TRP A 69 -22.81 -4.89 -2.87
C TRP A 69 -24.28 -5.29 -3.06
N THR A 70 -25.07 -5.43 -2.00
CA THR A 70 -26.48 -5.90 -2.09
C THR A 70 -27.35 -4.97 -2.94
N ASP A 71 -27.24 -3.65 -2.73
CA ASP A 71 -28.10 -2.66 -3.40
C ASP A 71 -27.54 -2.22 -4.77
N TYR A 72 -26.54 -2.91 -5.30
CA TYR A 72 -25.93 -2.57 -6.59
C TYR A 72 -26.45 -3.46 -7.72
N ARG A 73 -26.93 -2.82 -8.79
CA ARG A 73 -27.35 -3.49 -10.03
C ARG A 73 -26.56 -2.98 -11.23
N ARG A 74 -26.04 -3.92 -12.03
CA ARG A 74 -25.25 -3.60 -13.23
C ARG A 74 -26.14 -3.48 -14.47
N ASN A 75 -25.98 -2.38 -15.19
CA ASN A 75 -26.60 -2.18 -16.50
C ASN A 75 -25.86 -3.00 -17.56
N HIS A 76 -26.56 -3.92 -18.22
CA HIS A 76 -26.06 -4.73 -19.33
C HIS A 76 -27.23 -5.07 -20.29
N LYS A 77 -26.90 -5.50 -21.51
CA LYS A 77 -27.91 -5.84 -22.52
C LYS A 77 -28.40 -7.27 -22.31
N GLY A 78 -29.71 -7.47 -22.34
CA GLY A 78 -30.35 -8.79 -22.20
C GLY A 78 -30.40 -9.29 -20.76
N SER A 79 -30.89 -10.52 -20.58
CA SER A 79 -31.06 -11.14 -19.25
C SER A 79 -29.77 -11.73 -18.67
N ILE A 80 -28.84 -12.14 -19.54
CA ILE A 80 -27.59 -12.79 -19.13
C ILE A 80 -26.46 -11.75 -19.13
N PRO A 81 -25.80 -11.51 -17.99
CA PRO A 81 -24.69 -10.58 -17.93
C PRO A 81 -23.44 -11.13 -18.62
N PRO A 82 -22.55 -10.25 -19.11
CA PRO A 82 -21.24 -10.69 -19.59
C PRO A 82 -20.44 -11.32 -18.44
N GLN A 83 -19.81 -12.48 -18.71
CA GLN A 83 -19.06 -13.27 -17.73
C GLN A 83 -17.88 -12.51 -17.09
N LYS A 84 -17.43 -11.43 -17.72
CA LYS A 84 -16.41 -10.54 -17.18
C LYS A 84 -16.99 -9.16 -16.90
N THR A 85 -16.69 -8.62 -15.73
CA THR A 85 -16.94 -7.21 -15.41
C THR A 85 -15.94 -6.30 -16.13
N ARG A 86 -16.28 -5.00 -16.17
CA ARG A 86 -15.39 -3.97 -16.74
C ARG A 86 -14.03 -3.96 -16.05
N LYS A 87 -12.99 -3.57 -16.79
CA LYS A 87 -11.60 -3.49 -16.27
C LYS A 87 -11.48 -2.57 -15.06
N THR A 88 -11.93 -1.31 -15.18
CA THR A 88 -11.86 -0.28 -14.13
C THR A 88 -13.10 0.62 -14.16
N CYS A 89 -13.49 1.17 -12.99
CA CYS A 89 -14.52 2.22 -12.90
C CYS A 89 -13.94 3.64 -12.85
N LYS A 90 -12.70 3.79 -12.34
CA LYS A 90 -11.98 5.07 -12.30
C LYS A 90 -11.01 5.11 -13.48
N ARG A 91 -11.06 6.16 -14.30
CA ARG A 91 -10.16 6.41 -15.44
C ARG A 91 -9.56 7.80 -15.26
N GLY A 92 -8.37 7.86 -14.67
CA GLY A 92 -7.81 9.10 -14.15
C GLY A 92 -8.72 9.66 -13.05
N GLU A 93 -9.06 10.93 -13.15
CA GLU A 93 -9.94 11.63 -12.21
C GLU A 93 -11.43 11.31 -12.41
N LYS A 94 -11.82 10.85 -13.60
CA LYS A 94 -13.23 10.62 -13.94
C LYS A 94 -13.71 9.25 -13.47
N ILE A 95 -14.88 9.24 -12.83
CA ILE A 95 -15.60 8.04 -12.40
C ILE A 95 -16.69 7.72 -13.44
N CYS A 96 -16.90 6.44 -13.75
CA CYS A 96 -18.01 6.01 -14.60
C CYS A 96 -19.38 6.32 -13.95
N GLY A 97 -20.42 6.59 -14.74
CA GLY A 97 -21.73 7.02 -14.23
C GLY A 97 -22.42 6.05 -13.25
N ASN A 98 -22.37 4.73 -13.52
CA ASN A 98 -22.79 3.70 -12.54
C ASN A 98 -21.51 2.98 -12.05
N PRO A 99 -20.80 3.44 -11.00
CA PRO A 99 -19.55 2.85 -10.52
C PRO A 99 -19.77 1.61 -9.65
N CYS A 100 -18.72 0.79 -9.45
CA CYS A 100 -18.81 -0.41 -8.62
C CYS A 100 -19.10 -0.08 -7.14
N PRO A 101 -19.61 -1.03 -6.31
CA PRO A 101 -19.91 -0.78 -4.90
C PRO A 101 -18.74 -0.23 -4.09
N ILE A 102 -17.51 -0.67 -4.40
CA ILE A 102 -16.27 -0.19 -3.76
C ILE A 102 -15.81 1.13 -4.36
N CYS A 103 -16.13 1.38 -5.64
CA CYS A 103 -15.65 2.53 -6.39
C CYS A 103 -16.51 3.78 -6.19
N ARG A 104 -17.79 3.58 -5.82
CA ARG A 104 -18.78 4.65 -5.59
C ARG A 104 -18.42 5.43 -4.33
N ASP A 105 -17.99 4.73 -3.29
CA ASP A 105 -17.64 5.30 -2.00
C ASP A 105 -16.13 5.32 -1.83
N PRO A 106 -15.49 6.51 -1.88
CA PRO A 106 -14.05 6.63 -1.67
C PRO A 106 -13.59 6.30 -0.23
N LYS A 107 -14.51 6.29 0.74
CA LYS A 107 -14.24 5.91 2.14
C LYS A 107 -13.99 4.41 2.32
N LEU A 108 -14.44 3.58 1.37
CA LEU A 108 -14.21 2.13 1.37
C LEU A 108 -12.84 1.81 0.78
N SER A 109 -11.84 1.60 1.65
CA SER A 109 -10.53 1.10 1.25
C SER A 109 -10.42 -0.42 1.42
N LEU A 110 -9.83 -1.07 0.42
CA LEU A 110 -9.55 -2.51 0.44
C LEU A 110 -8.18 -2.77 1.05
N ASP A 111 -8.16 -3.06 2.34
CA ASP A 111 -6.96 -3.36 3.09
C ASP A 111 -7.12 -4.70 3.82
N TYR A 112 -6.01 -5.43 3.99
CA TYR A 112 -6.00 -6.74 4.65
C TYR A 112 -6.42 -6.68 6.13
N ARG A 113 -6.26 -5.51 6.77
CA ARG A 113 -6.68 -5.27 8.16
C ARG A 113 -8.20 -5.13 8.29
N ASN A 114 -8.91 -4.80 7.21
CA ASN A 114 -10.36 -4.54 7.22
C ASN A 114 -11.16 -5.84 7.11
N VAL A 115 -11.09 -6.68 8.14
CA VAL A 115 -11.75 -8.00 8.16
C VAL A 115 -13.26 -7.87 7.91
N LYS A 116 -13.92 -6.88 8.52
CA LYS A 116 -15.37 -6.65 8.37
C LYS A 116 -15.80 -6.36 6.93
N LEU A 117 -14.96 -5.69 6.14
CA LEU A 117 -15.22 -5.44 4.73
C LEU A 117 -14.97 -6.70 3.91
N LEU A 118 -13.81 -7.34 4.10
CA LEU A 118 -13.39 -8.50 3.32
C LEU A 118 -14.34 -9.69 3.50
N GLN A 119 -14.84 -9.91 4.72
CA GLN A 119 -15.78 -10.98 5.04
C GLN A 119 -17.09 -10.89 4.24
N GLN A 120 -17.53 -9.69 3.84
CA GLN A 120 -18.72 -9.51 3.01
C GLN A 120 -18.56 -10.03 1.57
N PHE A 121 -17.32 -10.19 1.11
CA PHE A 121 -16.99 -10.71 -0.22
C PHE A 121 -16.63 -12.19 -0.21
N ILE A 122 -16.72 -12.83 0.96
CA ILE A 122 -16.43 -14.25 1.16
C ILE A 122 -17.73 -14.96 1.54
N CYS A 123 -17.94 -16.15 0.99
CA CYS A 123 -19.05 -16.99 1.43
C CYS A 123 -18.80 -17.50 2.86
N PRO A 124 -19.73 -17.31 3.82
CA PRO A 124 -19.53 -17.69 5.21
C PRO A 124 -19.38 -19.20 5.42
N TYR A 125 -19.95 -20.02 4.53
CA TYR A 125 -19.93 -21.48 4.65
C TYR A 125 -18.75 -22.12 3.92
N THR A 126 -18.46 -21.68 2.70
CA THR A 126 -17.41 -22.30 1.87
C THR A 126 -16.05 -21.60 1.98
N GLY A 127 -16.00 -20.35 2.46
CA GLY A 127 -14.77 -19.56 2.49
C GLY A 127 -14.27 -19.13 1.10
N ILE A 128 -15.07 -19.36 0.06
CA ILE A 128 -14.78 -19.00 -1.33
C ILE A 128 -15.14 -17.53 -1.55
N VAL A 129 -14.26 -16.80 -2.24
CA VAL A 129 -14.49 -15.40 -2.63
C VAL A 129 -15.54 -15.34 -3.73
N TYR A 130 -16.52 -14.45 -3.60
CA TYR A 130 -17.55 -14.30 -4.63
C TYR A 130 -16.99 -13.79 -5.96
N ASP A 131 -17.55 -14.30 -7.04
CA ASP A 131 -17.23 -13.85 -8.39
C ASP A 131 -17.66 -12.40 -8.64
N PRO A 132 -16.94 -11.67 -9.51
CA PRO A 132 -17.28 -10.28 -9.81
C PRO A 132 -18.62 -10.14 -10.56
N THR A 133 -19.13 -11.21 -11.18
CA THR A 133 -20.47 -11.25 -11.79
C THR A 133 -21.58 -11.14 -10.73
N MET A 134 -21.36 -11.72 -9.54
CA MET A 134 -22.30 -11.66 -8.42
C MET A 134 -22.19 -10.34 -7.67
N THR A 135 -20.98 -9.93 -7.31
CA THR A 135 -20.73 -8.72 -6.49
C THR A 135 -20.77 -7.42 -7.31
N GLY A 136 -20.58 -7.50 -8.62
CA GLY A 136 -20.63 -6.34 -9.52
C GLY A 136 -19.37 -5.45 -9.48
N VAL A 137 -18.30 -5.88 -8.82
CA VAL A 137 -17.03 -5.13 -8.72
C VAL A 137 -16.26 -5.12 -10.03
N CYS A 138 -15.47 -4.07 -10.27
CA CYS A 138 -14.60 -4.04 -11.45
C CYS A 138 -13.39 -4.96 -11.29
N MET A 139 -12.84 -5.45 -12.39
CA MET A 139 -11.74 -6.42 -12.36
C MET A 139 -10.50 -5.91 -11.64
N LYS A 140 -10.19 -4.62 -11.72
CA LYS A 140 -9.08 -4.03 -10.94
C LYS A 140 -9.31 -4.18 -9.44
N GLN A 141 -10.51 -3.86 -8.95
CA GLN A 141 -10.83 -3.99 -7.53
C GLN A 141 -10.96 -5.44 -7.11
N GLN A 142 -11.46 -6.34 -7.97
CA GLN A 142 -11.44 -7.78 -7.68
C GLN A 142 -10.02 -8.29 -7.43
N LYS A 143 -9.05 -7.88 -8.25
CA LYS A 143 -7.64 -8.26 -8.05
C LYS A 143 -7.07 -7.72 -6.75
N VAL A 144 -7.35 -6.45 -6.42
CA VAL A 144 -6.93 -5.84 -5.15
C VAL A 144 -7.56 -6.57 -3.97
N LEU A 145 -8.85 -6.90 -4.07
CA LEU A 145 -9.60 -7.64 -3.06
C LEU A 145 -9.02 -9.05 -2.84
N MET A 146 -8.75 -9.80 -3.91
CA MET A 146 -8.12 -11.11 -3.81
C MET A 146 -6.74 -11.03 -3.16
N LYS A 147 -5.93 -10.01 -3.50
CA LYS A 147 -4.63 -9.77 -2.87
C LYS A 147 -4.78 -9.48 -1.38
N ALA A 148 -5.69 -8.57 -1.01
CA ALA A 148 -5.94 -8.22 0.39
C ALA A 148 -6.46 -9.41 1.22
N ILE A 149 -7.30 -10.28 0.62
CA ILE A 149 -7.77 -11.51 1.28
C ILE A 149 -6.63 -12.51 1.47
N MET A 150 -5.76 -12.66 0.48
CA MET A 150 -4.58 -13.52 0.57
C MET A 150 -3.65 -13.03 1.69
N GLU A 151 -3.30 -11.74 1.68
CA GLU A 151 -2.51 -11.12 2.75
C GLU A 151 -3.17 -11.26 4.12
N ALA A 152 -4.49 -11.07 4.22
CA ALA A 152 -5.23 -11.23 5.48
C ALA A 152 -5.21 -12.68 5.98
N LYS A 153 -5.24 -13.66 5.09
CA LYS A 153 -5.09 -15.09 5.41
C LYS A 153 -3.66 -15.40 5.88
N ASP A 154 -2.66 -14.87 5.17
CA ASP A 154 -1.24 -15.08 5.49
C ASP A 154 -0.87 -14.48 6.86
N HIS A 155 -1.44 -13.32 7.19
CA HIS A 155 -1.28 -12.67 8.49
C HIS A 155 -2.18 -13.22 9.60
N GLY A 156 -3.10 -14.15 9.30
CA GLY A 156 -4.00 -14.75 10.27
C GLY A 156 -5.17 -13.85 10.74
N TYR A 157 -5.48 -12.76 10.01
CA TYR A 157 -6.68 -11.94 10.28
C TYR A 157 -7.98 -12.64 9.86
N LEU A 158 -7.92 -13.46 8.81
CA LEU A 158 -9.04 -14.27 8.35
C LEU A 158 -8.83 -15.74 8.69
N SER A 159 -9.83 -16.37 9.30
CA SER A 159 -9.83 -17.82 9.52
C SER A 159 -9.93 -18.57 8.18
N LEU A 160 -9.08 -19.57 7.99
CA LEU A 160 -9.16 -20.50 6.87
C LEU A 160 -9.15 -21.95 7.37
N TYR A 161 -9.79 -22.83 6.62
CA TYR A 161 -9.71 -24.26 6.87
C TYR A 161 -8.36 -24.78 6.39
N ILE A 162 -7.55 -25.27 7.33
CA ILE A 162 -6.27 -25.93 7.04
C ILE A 162 -6.50 -27.42 7.23
N PRO A 163 -6.45 -28.24 6.16
CA PRO A 163 -6.57 -29.68 6.30
C PRO A 163 -5.38 -30.23 7.09
N HIS A 164 -5.64 -31.21 7.94
CA HIS A 164 -4.57 -32.02 8.49
C HIS A 164 -3.99 -32.89 7.36
N ILE A 165 -2.67 -32.83 7.19
CA ILE A 165 -1.95 -33.64 6.21
C ILE A 165 -1.14 -34.67 6.99
N GLU A 166 -1.46 -35.93 6.81
CA GLU A 166 -0.65 -37.05 7.32
C GLU A 166 0.54 -37.25 6.40
N LEU A 167 1.75 -37.13 6.95
CA LEU A 167 2.99 -37.39 6.23
C LEU A 167 3.44 -38.83 6.55
N PRO A 168 3.83 -39.63 5.56
CA PRO A 168 4.27 -41.01 5.79
C PRO A 168 5.57 -41.04 6.62
N TYR A 169 5.70 -42.04 7.51
CA TYR A 169 6.82 -42.13 8.46
C TYR A 169 8.17 -42.36 7.77
N GLU A 170 8.17 -43.03 6.63
CA GLU A 170 9.35 -43.42 5.86
C GLU A 170 10.13 -42.21 5.32
N GLU A 171 9.49 -41.05 5.15
CA GLU A 171 10.12 -39.79 4.71
C GLU A 171 11.01 -39.15 5.80
N TYR A 172 10.82 -39.51 7.08
CA TYR A 172 11.58 -38.93 8.19
C TYR A 172 12.91 -39.63 8.47
N LEU A 173 13.17 -40.76 7.81
CA LEU A 173 14.41 -41.50 8.00
C LEU A 173 15.55 -40.81 7.24
N ASN A 174 16.35 -40.01 7.96
CA ASN A 174 17.57 -39.37 7.47
C ASN A 174 18.74 -40.36 7.29
N THR A 175 18.44 -41.58 6.83
CA THR A 175 19.42 -42.66 6.60
C THR A 175 20.03 -42.60 5.20
N HIS A 176 19.44 -41.83 4.28
CA HIS A 176 19.94 -41.71 2.92
C HIS A 176 21.32 -41.03 2.89
N GLY A 177 22.21 -41.50 2.01
CA GLY A 177 23.58 -40.98 1.84
C GLY A 177 23.67 -39.50 1.47
N ALA A 178 22.60 -38.91 0.92
CA ALA A 178 22.57 -37.50 0.56
C ALA A 178 22.33 -36.55 1.75
N VAL A 179 21.67 -37.03 2.81
CA VAL A 179 21.38 -36.24 4.03
C VAL A 179 22.37 -36.57 5.13
N SER A 180 22.77 -37.83 5.22
CA SER A 180 23.81 -38.28 6.15
C SER A 180 25.19 -37.78 5.72
N ARG A 181 26.14 -37.77 6.66
CA ARG A 181 27.53 -37.41 6.38
C ARG A 181 28.12 -38.40 5.40
N THR A 182 28.43 -37.94 4.19
CA THR A 182 29.24 -38.72 3.24
C THR A 182 30.67 -38.78 3.76
N LEU A 183 31.26 -39.97 3.70
CA LEU A 183 32.66 -40.14 4.09
C LEU A 183 33.51 -39.31 3.12
N PRO A 184 34.46 -38.51 3.64
CA PRO A 184 35.30 -37.71 2.77
C PRO A 184 36.12 -38.63 1.86
N PRO A 185 36.38 -38.21 0.61
CA PRO A 185 37.32 -38.92 -0.24
C PRO A 185 38.73 -38.88 0.37
N LYS A 186 39.63 -39.68 -0.18
CA LYS A 186 41.05 -39.67 0.23
C LYS A 186 41.62 -38.26 0.13
N THR A 187 42.59 -37.94 0.98
CA THR A 187 43.28 -36.64 0.98
C THR A 187 43.99 -36.41 -0.35
N GLY A 188 43.67 -35.30 -1.03
CA GLY A 188 44.28 -34.87 -2.29
C GLY A 188 43.25 -34.46 -3.35
N SER A 189 43.75 -34.10 -4.53
CA SER A 189 42.93 -33.80 -5.71
C SER A 189 42.13 -35.03 -6.15
N TRP A 190 40.89 -34.84 -6.60
CA TRP A 190 40.00 -35.96 -7.00
C TRP A 190 40.56 -36.76 -8.18
N TYR A 191 41.23 -36.06 -9.11
CA TYR A 191 41.95 -36.68 -10.21
C TYR A 191 43.41 -36.21 -10.22
N PRO A 192 44.38 -37.08 -10.59
CA PRO A 192 45.80 -36.73 -10.60
C PRO A 192 46.19 -35.60 -11.55
N TRP A 193 45.40 -35.35 -12.60
CA TRP A 193 45.69 -34.35 -13.64
C TRP A 193 45.19 -32.95 -13.30
N TYR A 194 44.52 -32.76 -12.15
CA TYR A 194 44.23 -31.43 -11.62
C TYR A 194 45.49 -30.72 -11.15
N ASP A 195 46.41 -31.49 -10.57
CA ASP A 195 47.71 -30.98 -10.14
C ASP A 195 48.62 -30.85 -11.36
N TRP A 196 49.42 -29.78 -11.39
CA TRP A 196 50.36 -29.57 -12.48
C TRP A 196 51.41 -30.69 -12.49
N GLN A 197 51.47 -31.42 -13.60
CA GLN A 197 52.48 -32.45 -13.84
C GLN A 197 53.49 -31.92 -14.85
N GLU A 198 54.78 -31.98 -14.49
CA GLU A 198 55.83 -31.56 -15.41
C GLU A 198 55.90 -32.51 -16.62
N PRO A 199 55.67 -32.02 -17.85
CA PRO A 199 55.67 -32.86 -19.04
C PRO A 199 57.08 -33.33 -19.39
N LYS A 200 57.18 -34.49 -20.05
CA LYS A 200 58.47 -35.02 -20.49
C LYS A 200 59.13 -34.08 -21.51
N LEU A 201 60.44 -33.87 -21.35
CA LEU A 201 61.21 -32.96 -22.20
C LEU A 201 61.13 -33.30 -23.70
N GLN A 202 61.00 -34.59 -24.05
CA GLN A 202 60.82 -35.02 -25.44
C GLN A 202 59.53 -34.48 -26.06
N ASP A 203 58.42 -34.53 -25.30
CA ASP A 203 57.11 -34.07 -25.76
C ASP A 203 57.08 -32.54 -25.84
N VAL A 204 57.70 -31.86 -24.88
CA VAL A 204 57.91 -30.40 -24.93
C VAL A 204 58.70 -30.01 -26.17
N SER A 205 59.80 -30.72 -26.47
CA SER A 205 60.62 -30.46 -27.67
C SER A 205 59.85 -30.71 -28.97
N ARG A 206 58.98 -31.73 -29.00
CA ARG A 206 58.11 -32.04 -30.15
C ARG A 206 57.10 -30.92 -30.39
N ILE A 207 56.45 -30.43 -29.33
CA ILE A 207 55.48 -29.32 -29.40
C ILE A 207 56.18 -28.01 -29.78
N GLN A 208 57.35 -27.72 -29.21
CA GLN A 208 58.13 -26.52 -29.56
C GLN A 208 58.55 -26.51 -31.03
N LYS A 209 58.91 -27.66 -31.60
CA LYS A 209 59.20 -27.79 -33.04
C LYS A 209 57.96 -27.54 -33.89
N LEU A 210 56.81 -28.10 -33.49
CA LEU A 210 55.55 -27.99 -34.22
C LEU A 210 55.01 -26.54 -34.25
N TYR A 211 55.13 -25.82 -33.13
CA TYR A 211 54.56 -24.48 -32.96
C TYR A 211 55.62 -23.36 -32.92
N LYS A 212 56.84 -23.62 -33.41
CA LYS A 212 58.01 -22.73 -33.34
C LYS A 212 57.73 -21.23 -33.63
N PRO A 213 56.99 -20.85 -34.69
CA PRO A 213 56.76 -19.43 -34.98
C PRO A 213 55.74 -18.74 -34.06
N TYR A 214 55.01 -19.49 -33.23
CA TYR A 214 53.91 -18.99 -32.39
C TYR A 214 54.14 -19.19 -30.88
N LEU A 215 55.35 -19.57 -30.46
CA LEU A 215 55.66 -19.79 -29.05
C LEU A 215 55.71 -18.46 -28.27
N LYS A 216 55.08 -18.45 -27.10
CA LYS A 216 55.16 -17.35 -26.13
C LYS A 216 56.14 -17.71 -25.01
N GLU A 217 56.82 -16.73 -24.44
CA GLU A 217 57.68 -16.94 -23.27
C GLU A 217 56.84 -17.39 -22.07
N MET A 218 57.25 -18.48 -21.41
CA MET A 218 56.54 -18.96 -20.21
C MET A 218 56.79 -18.00 -19.06
N GLN A 219 55.74 -17.34 -18.55
CA GLN A 219 55.81 -16.67 -17.26
C GLN A 219 55.99 -17.74 -16.17
N LYS A 220 57.17 -17.78 -15.53
CA LYS A 220 57.35 -18.57 -14.32
C LYS A 220 56.49 -17.94 -13.23
N SER A 221 55.45 -18.65 -12.80
CA SER A 221 54.70 -18.33 -11.59
C SER A 221 55.66 -18.30 -10.41
N GLN A 222 55.74 -17.15 -9.74
CA GLN A 222 56.60 -16.85 -8.59
C GLN A 222 56.16 -17.63 -7.35
#